data_AF-A0A1G1HZM7-F1
#
_entry.id   AF-A0A1G1HZM7-F1
#
_cell.length_a   1.000
_cell.length_b   1.000
_cell.length_c   1.000
_cell.angle_alpha   90.00
_cell.angle_beta   90.00
_cell.angle_gamma   90.00
#
_symmetry.space_group_name_H-M   'P 1'
#
loop_
_entity.id
_entity.type
_entity.pdbx_description
1 polymer ?
#
loop_
_entity_poly.entity_id
_entity_poly.type
_entity_poly.pdbx_seq_one_letter_code
_entity_poly.pdbx_strand_id
1 'polypeptide(L)'
;MNKRFPLLSSASGIFVLTFLGWAVIRSPLVPYNVRELVGEDHRVLSIFLLSGAIYWICGAPILVARYVADRRRGPWVFPAFAFLHCLGLWILLRTAVPMESIHDIVGSPVLGWPWEWEMIGRFVALFSLVSLALAGGAVAAFAVLGLSQGRGERRLEIGNWKLEIENRTTQRERDCNRRFTIDNLRSSISNLRPYRRALLSWGLGAAIIFLLWYPIVVTWAATDNLTELMAGGGGPAATFFLLLYLLIVSLAGSLIAAGLGGRNRRAGLIAVAWAVFSLPLAYLAVSHGTEGAVVKYGRTFSALQFLLSPDRASLVSGWSLFLRLLAVHTAAVALVVLVQAPLFRGLSRSR
;
A
#
# COMPACT_ATOMS: atom_id res chain seq x y z
N MET A 1 16.53 -18.97 -12.97
CA MET A 1 16.18 -17.68 -12.32
C MET A 1 17.37 -17.24 -11.46
N ASN A 2 18.08 -16.16 -11.81
CA ASN A 2 19.22 -15.72 -11.00
C ASN A 2 18.68 -15.04 -9.73
N LYS A 3 18.40 -15.84 -8.68
CA LYS A 3 17.78 -15.40 -7.41
C LYS A 3 18.51 -14.22 -6.74
N ARG A 4 19.76 -13.94 -7.16
CA ARG A 4 20.61 -12.87 -6.67
C ARG A 4 20.12 -11.46 -7.05
N PHE A 5 19.47 -11.27 -8.20
CA PHE A 5 19.11 -9.93 -8.70
C PHE A 5 18.14 -9.13 -7.79
N PRO A 6 17.00 -9.70 -7.32
CA PRO A 6 16.10 -8.96 -6.43
C PRO A 6 16.71 -8.70 -5.05
N LEU A 7 17.50 -9.64 -4.51
CA LEU A 7 18.12 -9.48 -3.19
C LEU A 7 19.19 -8.36 -3.17
N LEU A 8 20.06 -8.34 -4.19
CA LEU A 8 21.04 -7.26 -4.35
C LEU A 8 20.36 -5.90 -4.53
N SER A 9 19.28 -5.83 -5.33
CA SER A 9 18.52 -4.60 -5.52
C SER A 9 17.87 -4.10 -4.22
N SER A 10 17.34 -4.99 -3.39
CA SER A 10 16.76 -4.62 -2.09
C SER A 10 17.83 -4.14 -1.12
N ALA A 11 18.97 -4.83 -1.02
CA ALA A 11 20.06 -4.43 -0.13
C ALA A 11 20.59 -3.04 -0.50
N SER A 12 20.92 -2.80 -1.78
CA SER A 12 21.37 -1.48 -2.25
C SER A 12 20.33 -0.39 -1.98
N GLY A 13 19.05 -0.70 -2.20
CA GLY A 13 17.98 0.27 -1.96
C GLY A 13 17.75 0.58 -0.48
N ILE A 14 17.93 -0.39 0.43
CA ILE A 14 17.94 -0.14 1.88
C ILE A 14 19.08 0.81 2.24
N PHE A 15 20.29 0.62 1.72
CA PHE A 15 21.41 1.53 1.97
C PHE A 15 21.13 2.96 1.44
N VAL A 16 20.56 3.08 0.24
CA VAL A 16 20.17 4.38 -0.32
C VAL A 16 19.11 5.05 0.56
N LEU A 17 18.05 4.34 0.97
CA LEU A 17 17.06 4.88 1.89
C LEU A 17 17.65 5.24 3.25
N THR A 18 18.65 4.49 3.72
CA THR A 18 19.32 4.79 4.99
C THR A 18 20.05 6.13 4.89
N PHE A 19 20.79 6.35 3.80
CA PHE A 19 21.50 7.60 3.56
C PHE A 19 20.52 8.78 3.39
N LEU A 20 19.44 8.60 2.62
CA LEU A 20 18.42 9.62 2.43
C LEU A 20 17.69 9.93 3.74
N GLY A 21 17.34 8.91 4.53
CA GLY A 21 16.70 9.05 5.83
C GLY A 21 17.56 9.85 6.81
N TRP A 22 18.88 9.61 6.81
CA TRP A 22 19.85 10.37 7.60
C TRP A 22 19.92 11.85 7.19
N ALA A 23 19.78 12.17 5.91
CA ALA A 23 19.69 13.56 5.45
C ALA A 23 18.35 14.20 5.82
N VAL A 24 17.24 13.46 5.60
CA VAL A 24 15.87 13.91 5.85
C VAL A 24 15.65 14.23 7.32
N ILE A 25 16.08 13.36 8.25
CA ILE A 25 15.81 13.52 9.69
C ILE A 25 16.41 14.79 10.29
N ARG A 26 17.44 15.37 9.65
CA ARG A 26 18.06 16.63 10.06
C ARG A 26 17.37 17.87 9.51
N SER A 27 16.46 17.71 8.56
CA SER A 27 15.77 18.84 7.96
C SER A 27 14.73 19.40 8.93
N PRO A 28 14.69 20.74 9.14
CA PRO A 28 13.66 21.38 9.97
C PRO A 28 12.26 21.29 9.35
N LEU A 29 12.15 20.87 8.08
CA LEU A 29 10.88 20.69 7.41
C LEU A 29 10.18 19.39 7.79
N VAL A 30 10.91 18.41 8.33
CA VAL A 30 10.36 17.11 8.70
C VAL A 30 9.51 17.25 9.97
N PRO A 31 8.28 16.69 9.97
CA PRO A 31 7.43 16.72 11.15
C PRO A 31 8.15 16.14 12.38
N TYR A 32 7.99 16.75 13.55
CA TYR A 32 8.67 16.31 14.77
C TYR A 32 8.38 14.83 15.09
N ASN A 33 7.14 14.37 14.89
CA ASN A 33 6.76 12.97 15.10
C ASN A 33 7.65 11.98 14.32
N VAL A 34 8.13 12.37 13.12
CA VAL A 34 9.03 11.52 12.32
C VAL A 34 10.47 11.61 12.84
N ARG A 35 10.90 12.78 13.33
CA ARG A 35 12.22 12.99 13.93
C ARG A 35 12.39 12.19 15.21
N GLU A 36 11.35 12.12 16.03
CA GLU A 36 11.32 11.41 17.31
C GLU A 36 11.35 9.87 17.16
N LEU A 37 10.99 9.33 15.98
CA LEU A 37 11.11 7.87 15.72
C LEU A 37 12.55 7.36 15.76
N VAL A 38 13.55 8.25 15.60
CA VAL A 38 14.96 7.90 15.56
C VAL A 38 15.60 8.26 16.90
N GLY A 39 15.78 7.26 17.76
CA GLY A 39 16.38 7.44 19.08
C GLY A 39 17.80 8.01 19.02
N GLU A 40 18.18 8.79 20.04
CA GLU A 40 19.45 9.52 20.05
C GLU A 40 20.69 8.61 20.13
N ASP A 41 20.59 7.50 20.87
CA ASP A 41 21.72 6.62 21.16
C ASP A 41 22.21 5.84 19.93
N HIS A 42 21.29 5.45 19.04
CA HIS A 42 21.55 4.51 17.94
C HIS A 42 21.00 4.97 16.59
N ARG A 43 21.06 6.29 16.33
CA ARG A 43 20.45 6.95 15.14
C ARG A 43 20.68 6.21 13.81
N VAL A 44 21.91 5.81 13.50
CA VAL A 44 22.23 5.15 12.21
C VAL A 44 21.57 3.77 12.11
N LEU A 45 21.62 2.97 13.19
CA LEU A 45 21.00 1.65 13.22
C LEU A 45 19.48 1.76 13.12
N SER A 46 18.87 2.70 13.85
CA SER A 46 17.43 3.00 13.75
C SER A 46 17.01 3.33 12.33
N ILE A 47 17.73 4.23 11.64
CA ILE A 47 17.41 4.60 10.25
C ILE A 47 17.59 3.41 9.30
N PHE A 48 18.61 2.58 9.50
CA PHE A 48 18.82 1.37 8.71
C PHE A 48 17.68 0.36 8.88
N LEU A 49 17.26 0.10 10.12
CA LEU A 49 16.15 -0.80 10.43
C LEU A 49 14.80 -0.25 9.94
N LEU A 50 14.56 1.06 10.07
CA LEU A 50 13.38 1.72 9.49
C LEU A 50 13.36 1.63 7.96
N SER A 51 14.53 1.75 7.31
CA SER A 51 14.65 1.51 5.87
C SER A 51 14.32 0.06 5.51
N GLY A 52 14.76 -0.90 6.31
CA GLY A 52 14.36 -2.31 6.22
C GLY A 52 12.85 -2.50 6.42
N ALA A 53 12.26 -1.80 7.39
CA ALA A 53 10.82 -1.81 7.65
C ALA A 53 10.02 -1.26 6.46
N ILE A 54 10.47 -0.18 5.81
CA ILE A 54 9.84 0.33 4.58
C ILE A 54 9.87 -0.73 3.47
N TYR A 55 11.03 -1.38 3.28
CA TYR A 55 11.15 -2.48 2.31
C TYR A 55 10.22 -3.65 2.62
N TRP A 56 10.05 -3.98 3.90
CA TRP A 56 9.11 -5.00 4.36
C TRP A 56 7.66 -4.59 4.09
N ILE A 57 7.25 -3.40 4.54
CA ILE A 57 5.90 -2.82 4.39
C ILE A 57 5.47 -2.75 2.92
N CYS A 58 6.34 -2.24 2.05
CA CYS A 58 6.02 -2.05 0.64
C CYS A 58 6.22 -3.32 -0.20
N GLY A 59 7.16 -4.18 0.19
CA GLY A 59 7.56 -5.37 -0.57
C GLY A 59 6.72 -6.62 -0.29
N ALA A 60 6.29 -6.85 0.96
CA ALA A 60 5.50 -8.04 1.29
C ALA A 60 4.13 -8.08 0.53
N PRO A 61 3.40 -6.95 0.38
CA PRO A 61 2.14 -6.90 -0.38
C PRO A 61 2.23 -7.43 -1.82
N ILE A 62 3.34 -7.16 -2.53
CA ILE A 62 3.49 -7.61 -3.92
C ILE A 62 3.71 -9.13 -4.00
N LEU A 63 4.37 -9.72 -3.01
CA LEU A 63 4.61 -11.16 -2.95
C LEU A 63 3.31 -11.94 -2.73
N VAL A 64 2.45 -11.47 -1.82
CA VAL A 64 1.13 -12.10 -1.61
C VAL A 64 0.21 -11.87 -2.80
N ALA A 65 0.22 -10.69 -3.41
CA ALA A 65 -0.59 -10.40 -4.58
C ALA A 65 -0.24 -11.32 -5.75
N ARG A 66 1.06 -11.54 -6.01
CA ARG A 66 1.53 -12.53 -6.98
C ARG A 66 1.10 -13.94 -6.60
N TYR A 67 1.33 -14.34 -5.35
CA TYR A 67 1.01 -15.69 -4.88
C TYR A 67 -0.46 -16.07 -5.08
N VAL A 68 -1.38 -15.13 -4.80
CA VAL A 68 -2.82 -15.32 -4.98
C VAL A 68 -3.24 -15.21 -6.45
N ALA A 69 -2.58 -14.37 -7.25
CA ALA A 69 -2.85 -14.29 -8.68
C ALA A 69 -2.45 -15.60 -9.42
N ASP A 70 -1.34 -16.22 -9.01
CA ASP A 70 -0.80 -17.42 -9.65
C ASP A 70 -1.48 -18.72 -9.15
N ARG A 71 -2.07 -18.75 -7.94
CA ARG A 71 -2.62 -19.96 -7.32
C ARG A 71 -4.09 -19.83 -6.94
N ARG A 72 -4.87 -20.90 -7.13
CA ARG A 72 -6.27 -21.01 -6.66
C ARG A 72 -6.32 -21.17 -5.13
N ARG A 73 -6.10 -20.08 -4.39
CA ARG A 73 -6.11 -20.10 -2.92
C ARG A 73 -7.33 -19.35 -2.37
N GLY A 74 -7.84 -19.86 -1.26
CA GLY A 74 -8.99 -19.28 -0.55
C GLY A 74 -8.63 -18.01 0.24
N PRO A 75 -9.64 -17.40 0.89
CA PRO A 75 -9.50 -16.12 1.61
C PRO A 75 -8.50 -16.17 2.78
N TRP A 76 -8.25 -17.34 3.37
CA TRP A 76 -7.36 -17.54 4.52
C TRP A 76 -5.89 -17.15 4.30
N VAL A 77 -5.46 -16.96 3.05
CA VAL A 77 -4.12 -16.45 2.75
C VAL A 77 -3.91 -15.04 3.30
N PHE A 78 -4.94 -14.19 3.27
CA PHE A 78 -4.82 -12.79 3.68
C PHE A 78 -4.66 -12.63 5.20
N PRO A 79 -5.42 -13.31 6.07
CA PRO A 79 -5.16 -13.31 7.51
C PRO A 79 -3.77 -13.84 7.89
N ALA A 80 -3.35 -14.97 7.30
CA ALA A 80 -2.02 -15.53 7.55
C ALA A 80 -0.90 -14.57 7.10
N PHE A 81 -1.06 -13.96 5.92
CA PHE A 81 -0.16 -12.93 5.43
C PHE A 81 -0.11 -11.73 6.37
N ALA A 82 -1.27 -11.20 6.77
CA ALA A 82 -1.35 -10.04 7.65
C ALA A 82 -0.60 -10.31 8.96
N PHE A 83 -0.83 -11.46 9.59
CA PHE A 83 -0.14 -11.87 10.81
C PHE A 83 1.39 -11.91 10.65
N LEU A 84 1.90 -12.59 9.62
CA LEU A 84 3.35 -12.67 9.37
C LEU A 84 3.96 -11.31 9.02
N HIS A 85 3.23 -10.50 8.25
CA HIS A 85 3.65 -9.16 7.88
C HIS A 85 3.75 -8.26 9.12
N CYS A 86 2.76 -8.32 10.02
CA CYS A 86 2.77 -7.61 11.30
C CYS A 86 3.93 -8.07 12.19
N LEU A 87 4.15 -9.38 12.35
CA LEU A 87 5.20 -9.89 13.23
C LEU A 87 6.61 -9.52 12.75
N GLY A 88 6.86 -9.64 11.44
CA GLY A 88 8.12 -9.19 10.86
C GLY A 88 8.34 -7.69 11.05
N LEU A 89 7.28 -6.88 10.92
CA LEU A 89 7.37 -5.45 11.14
C LEU A 89 7.60 -5.11 12.62
N TRP A 90 6.92 -5.79 13.54
CA TRP A 90 7.11 -5.62 14.97
C TRP A 90 8.58 -5.79 15.36
N ILE A 91 9.22 -6.88 14.90
CA ILE A 91 10.64 -7.15 15.21
C ILE A 91 11.54 -5.99 14.74
N LEU A 92 11.29 -5.46 13.54
CA LEU A 92 12.05 -4.33 12.99
C LEU A 92 11.79 -3.04 13.77
N LEU A 93 10.54 -2.71 14.09
CA LEU A 93 10.19 -1.48 14.80
C LEU A 93 10.62 -1.52 16.26
N ARG A 94 10.46 -2.65 16.94
CA ARG A 94 10.84 -2.86 18.34
C ARG A 94 12.32 -2.63 18.58
N THR A 95 13.15 -2.86 17.57
CA THR A 95 14.60 -2.62 17.61
C THR A 95 14.99 -1.25 17.07
N ALA A 96 14.19 -0.66 16.19
CA ALA A 96 14.51 0.61 15.54
C ALA A 96 14.03 1.86 16.31
N VAL A 97 12.89 1.77 16.99
CA VAL A 97 12.14 2.92 17.50
C VAL A 97 12.14 2.93 19.03
N PRO A 98 12.24 4.10 19.69
CA PRO A 98 12.05 4.24 21.14
C PRO A 98 10.72 3.65 21.63
N MET A 99 10.73 3.13 22.86
CA MET A 99 9.54 2.50 23.44
C MET A 99 8.39 3.49 23.66
N GLU A 100 8.72 4.74 24.00
CA GLU A 100 7.75 5.83 24.12
C GLU A 100 6.93 6.02 22.84
N SER A 101 7.57 6.02 21.66
CA SER A 101 6.85 6.17 20.40
C SER A 101 6.01 4.95 20.04
N ILE A 102 6.40 3.75 20.50
CA ILE A 102 5.57 2.55 20.37
C ILE A 102 4.33 2.69 21.26
N HIS A 103 4.49 3.11 22.52
CA HIS A 103 3.37 3.36 23.43
C HIS A 103 2.43 4.45 22.92
N ASP A 104 2.93 5.49 22.24
CA ASP A 104 2.07 6.51 21.63
C ASP A 104 1.09 5.93 20.60
N ILE A 105 1.48 4.84 19.92
CA ILE A 105 0.70 4.21 18.85
C ILE A 105 -0.20 3.08 19.38
N VAL A 106 0.32 2.19 20.24
CA VAL A 106 -0.42 1.00 20.70
C VAL A 106 -0.95 1.12 22.13
N GLY A 107 -0.54 2.15 22.87
CA GLY A 107 -0.79 2.34 24.29
C GLY A 107 0.21 1.60 25.17
N SER A 108 0.38 2.10 26.39
CA SER A 108 1.08 1.40 27.46
C SER A 108 0.34 0.10 27.83
N PRO A 109 1.04 -0.98 28.21
CA PRO A 109 0.38 -2.21 28.63
C PRO A 109 -0.41 -2.00 29.93
N VAL A 110 -1.67 -2.44 29.95
CA VAL A 110 -2.60 -2.28 31.09
C VAL A 110 -3.28 -3.58 31.50
N LEU A 111 -3.19 -4.64 30.68
CA LEU A 111 -3.82 -5.94 30.93
C LEU A 111 -2.94 -6.86 31.78
N GLY A 112 -1.71 -6.44 32.08
CA GLY A 112 -0.77 -7.21 32.90
C GLY A 112 -0.29 -8.51 32.24
N TRP A 113 -0.33 -8.58 30.91
CA TRP A 113 0.17 -9.77 30.20
C TRP A 113 1.68 -9.90 30.39
N PRO A 114 2.22 -11.13 30.43
CA PRO A 114 3.64 -11.31 30.57
C PRO A 114 4.38 -10.71 29.37
N TRP A 115 5.53 -10.08 29.65
CA TRP A 115 6.48 -9.63 28.63
C TRP A 115 5.86 -8.57 27.71
N GLU A 116 6.02 -8.70 26.39
CA GLU A 116 5.52 -7.75 25.40
C GLU A 116 4.27 -8.24 24.67
N TRP A 117 3.62 -9.32 25.13
CA TRP A 117 2.53 -9.95 24.40
C TRP A 117 1.34 -9.03 24.16
N GLU A 118 1.01 -8.17 25.13
CA GLU A 118 -0.07 -7.20 24.99
C GLU A 118 0.25 -6.19 23.88
N MET A 119 1.47 -5.63 23.87
CA MET A 119 1.89 -4.67 22.85
C MET A 119 1.96 -5.31 21.46
N ILE A 120 2.49 -6.55 21.37
CA ILE A 120 2.51 -7.32 20.12
C ILE A 120 1.08 -7.53 19.62
N GLY A 121 0.15 -7.95 20.48
CA GLY A 121 -1.24 -8.18 20.13
C GLY A 121 -1.93 -6.92 19.61
N ARG A 122 -1.77 -5.79 20.32
CA ARG A 122 -2.30 -4.47 19.93
C ARG A 122 -1.70 -3.99 18.62
N PHE A 123 -0.39 -4.14 18.43
CA PHE A 123 0.30 -3.79 17.20
C PHE A 123 -0.18 -4.64 16.02
N VAL A 124 -0.27 -5.96 16.19
CA VAL A 124 -0.76 -6.89 15.18
C VAL A 124 -2.19 -6.53 14.79
N ALA A 125 -3.06 -6.23 15.76
CA ALA A 125 -4.40 -5.73 15.51
C ALA A 125 -4.32 -4.45 14.67
N LEU A 126 -3.71 -3.38 15.17
CA LEU A 126 -3.59 -2.10 14.47
C LEU A 126 -3.08 -2.24 13.03
N PHE A 127 -1.93 -2.87 12.84
CA PHE A 127 -1.25 -2.93 11.55
C PHE A 127 -1.88 -3.94 10.58
N SER A 128 -2.72 -4.87 11.04
CA SER A 128 -3.35 -5.88 10.16
C SER A 128 -4.20 -5.26 9.06
N LEU A 129 -4.99 -4.22 9.35
CA LEU A 129 -5.79 -3.53 8.32
C LEU A 129 -4.92 -2.68 7.39
N VAL A 130 -3.84 -2.06 7.90
CA VAL A 130 -2.85 -1.36 7.07
C VAL A 130 -2.24 -2.35 6.07
N SER A 131 -1.77 -3.50 6.57
CA SER A 131 -1.21 -4.59 5.78
C SER A 131 -2.19 -5.07 4.69
N LEU A 132 -3.47 -5.24 5.03
CA LEU A 132 -4.50 -5.63 4.07
C LEU A 132 -4.81 -4.55 3.04
N ALA A 133 -4.86 -3.27 3.42
CA ALA A 133 -5.07 -2.17 2.48
C ALA A 133 -3.92 -2.12 1.45
N LEU A 134 -2.67 -2.28 1.92
CA LEU A 134 -1.51 -2.35 1.03
C LEU A 134 -1.57 -3.57 0.10
N ALA A 135 -1.91 -4.75 0.62
CA ALA A 135 -2.11 -5.95 -0.19
C ALA A 135 -3.23 -5.79 -1.22
N GLY A 136 -4.33 -5.15 -0.85
CA GLY A 136 -5.47 -4.85 -1.72
C GLY A 136 -5.07 -3.99 -2.92
N GLY A 137 -4.30 -2.93 -2.68
CA GLY A 137 -3.78 -2.06 -3.74
C GLY A 137 -2.89 -2.81 -4.73
N ALA A 138 -2.00 -3.68 -4.23
CA ALA A 138 -1.15 -4.52 -5.07
C ALA A 138 -1.96 -5.54 -5.90
N VAL A 139 -2.94 -6.23 -5.29
CA VAL A 139 -3.83 -7.16 -5.99
C VAL A 139 -4.65 -6.45 -7.07
N ALA A 140 -5.20 -5.27 -6.75
CA ALA A 140 -5.94 -4.45 -7.70
C ALA A 140 -5.07 -4.01 -8.88
N ALA A 141 -3.81 -3.63 -8.64
CA ALA A 141 -2.87 -3.31 -9.70
C ALA A 141 -2.67 -4.51 -10.66
N PHE A 142 -2.45 -5.72 -10.14
CA PHE A 142 -2.37 -6.93 -10.96
C PHE A 142 -3.63 -7.17 -11.79
N ALA A 143 -4.82 -6.92 -11.22
CA ALA A 143 -6.09 -7.06 -11.93
C ALA A 143 -6.20 -6.08 -13.11
N VAL A 144 -5.86 -4.81 -12.88
CA VAL A 144 -5.85 -3.75 -13.91
C VAL A 144 -4.85 -4.07 -15.04
N LEU A 145 -3.67 -4.58 -14.68
CA LEU A 145 -2.64 -4.96 -15.66
C LEU A 145 -3.03 -6.21 -16.45
N GLY A 146 -3.61 -7.23 -15.81
CA GLY A 146 -4.13 -8.42 -16.46
C GLY A 146 -5.22 -8.08 -17.49
N LEU A 147 -6.10 -7.12 -17.16
CA LEU A 147 -7.07 -6.55 -18.11
C LEU A 147 -6.38 -5.88 -19.30
N SER A 148 -5.27 -5.18 -19.08
CA SER A 148 -4.54 -4.49 -20.16
C SER A 148 -3.76 -5.44 -21.06
N GLN A 149 -3.12 -6.48 -20.53
CA GLN A 149 -2.28 -7.41 -21.30
C GLN A 149 -3.11 -8.24 -22.27
N GLY A 150 -4.23 -8.82 -21.83
CA GLY A 150 -5.08 -9.64 -22.70
C GLY A 150 -5.63 -8.90 -23.91
N ARG A 151 -5.75 -7.56 -23.87
CA ARG A 151 -6.23 -6.74 -25.00
C ARG A 151 -5.13 -6.38 -26.01
N GLY A 152 -3.85 -6.51 -25.64
CA GLY A 152 -2.69 -6.18 -26.48
C GLY A 152 -2.32 -7.30 -27.44
N GLU A 153 -2.16 -8.53 -26.93
CA GLU A 153 -1.91 -9.75 -27.72
C GLU A 153 -3.01 -9.95 -28.77
N ARG A 154 -4.27 -9.74 -28.38
CA ARG A 154 -5.42 -9.78 -29.30
C ARG A 154 -5.37 -8.77 -30.45
N ARG A 155 -4.77 -7.59 -30.26
CA ARG A 155 -4.68 -6.59 -31.34
C ARG A 155 -3.65 -7.00 -32.40
N LEU A 156 -2.58 -7.70 -31.99
CA LEU A 156 -1.58 -8.24 -32.90
C LEU A 156 -2.13 -9.44 -33.66
N GLU A 157 -2.86 -10.34 -32.99
CA GLU A 157 -3.55 -11.46 -33.65
C GLU A 157 -4.60 -10.98 -34.67
N ILE A 158 -5.43 -9.99 -34.31
CA ILE A 158 -6.43 -9.41 -35.24
C ILE A 158 -5.76 -8.66 -36.40
N GLY A 159 -4.61 -8.02 -36.17
CA GLY A 159 -3.85 -7.32 -37.21
C GLY A 159 -3.29 -8.27 -38.26
N ASN A 160 -2.70 -9.39 -37.82
CA ASN A 160 -2.21 -10.43 -38.73
C ASN A 160 -3.36 -11.10 -39.49
N TRP A 161 -4.49 -11.36 -38.82
CA TRP A 161 -5.67 -11.94 -39.47
C TRP A 161 -6.33 -11.01 -40.49
N LYS A 162 -6.36 -9.69 -40.24
CA LYS A 162 -6.90 -8.73 -41.22
C LYS A 162 -6.11 -8.73 -42.52
N LEU A 163 -4.78 -8.84 -42.44
CA LEU A 163 -3.91 -8.98 -43.62
C LEU A 163 -4.16 -10.30 -44.37
N GLU A 164 -4.61 -11.35 -43.68
CA GLU A 164 -4.89 -12.65 -44.28
C GLU A 164 -6.32 -12.77 -44.84
N ILE A 165 -7.27 -12.03 -44.26
CA ILE A 165 -8.70 -11.99 -44.63
C ILE A 165 -8.96 -11.10 -45.85
N GLU A 166 -8.19 -10.03 -46.06
CA GLU A 166 -8.36 -9.13 -47.22
C GLU A 166 -8.14 -9.83 -48.59
N ASN A 167 -7.74 -11.11 -48.57
CA ASN A 167 -7.55 -11.98 -49.73
C ASN A 167 -8.68 -12.99 -50.03
N ARG A 168 -9.77 -13.11 -49.24
CA ARG A 168 -10.83 -14.12 -49.51
C ARG A 168 -12.24 -13.63 -49.17
N THR A 169 -13.14 -13.59 -50.15
CA THR A 169 -14.54 -13.16 -49.96
C THR A 169 -15.52 -14.28 -49.54
N THR A 170 -16.44 -13.89 -48.64
CA THR A 170 -17.91 -14.15 -48.57
C THR A 170 -18.50 -15.29 -47.72
N GLN A 171 -19.53 -14.90 -46.95
CA GLN A 171 -20.51 -15.64 -46.15
C GLN A 171 -20.00 -16.60 -45.05
N ARG A 172 -19.12 -17.56 -45.36
CA ARG A 172 -18.49 -18.45 -44.34
C ARG A 172 -17.70 -17.66 -43.31
N GLU A 173 -17.20 -16.49 -43.70
CA GLU A 173 -16.52 -15.55 -42.81
C GLU A 173 -17.44 -14.98 -41.72
N ARG A 174 -18.73 -14.72 -41.99
CA ARG A 174 -19.61 -14.11 -40.98
C ARG A 174 -19.85 -15.07 -39.81
N ASP A 175 -20.05 -16.35 -40.10
CA ASP A 175 -20.24 -17.38 -39.06
C ASP A 175 -18.95 -17.73 -38.33
N CYS A 176 -17.81 -17.75 -39.03
CA CYS A 176 -16.50 -17.93 -38.41
C CYS A 176 -16.14 -16.76 -37.50
N ASN A 177 -16.36 -15.52 -37.97
CA ASN A 177 -16.12 -14.30 -37.19
C ASN A 177 -17.04 -14.22 -35.96
N ARG A 178 -18.28 -14.72 -36.04
CA ARG A 178 -19.21 -14.77 -34.90
C ARG A 178 -18.78 -15.79 -33.84
N ARG A 179 -18.40 -17.01 -34.24
CA ARG A 179 -17.85 -18.02 -33.30
C ARG A 179 -16.55 -17.56 -32.67
N PHE A 180 -15.65 -17.00 -33.47
CA PHE A 180 -14.40 -16.43 -32.98
C PHE A 180 -14.63 -15.30 -31.98
N THR A 181 -15.58 -14.40 -32.24
CA THR A 181 -15.94 -13.32 -31.30
C THR A 181 -16.43 -13.88 -29.96
N ILE A 182 -17.26 -14.93 -29.97
CA ILE A 182 -17.78 -15.56 -28.76
C ILE A 182 -16.67 -16.29 -27.99
N ASP A 183 -15.83 -17.09 -28.66
CA ASP A 183 -14.73 -17.81 -28.03
C ASP A 183 -13.67 -16.85 -27.49
N ASN A 184 -13.45 -15.72 -28.16
CA ASN A 184 -12.58 -14.63 -27.68
C ASN A 184 -13.15 -13.89 -26.48
N LEU A 185 -14.47 -13.67 -26.44
CA LEU A 185 -15.11 -13.12 -25.25
C LEU A 185 -14.97 -14.11 -24.08
N ARG A 186 -15.16 -15.40 -24.35
CA ARG A 186 -15.06 -16.48 -23.36
C ARG A 186 -13.64 -16.63 -22.82
N SER A 187 -12.62 -16.57 -23.68
CA SER A 187 -11.21 -16.61 -23.29
C SER A 187 -10.82 -15.36 -22.49
N SER A 188 -11.29 -14.17 -22.89
CA SER A 188 -11.13 -12.91 -22.14
C SER A 188 -11.70 -13.01 -20.72
N ILE A 189 -12.95 -13.49 -20.61
CA ILE A 189 -13.62 -13.65 -19.31
C ILE A 189 -12.89 -14.69 -18.46
N SER A 190 -12.38 -15.76 -19.08
CA SER A 190 -11.63 -16.80 -18.37
C SER A 190 -10.32 -16.29 -17.76
N ASN A 191 -9.62 -15.39 -18.45
CA ASN A 191 -8.35 -14.79 -18.00
C ASN A 191 -8.53 -13.81 -16.82
N LEU A 192 -9.74 -13.31 -16.58
CA LEU A 192 -10.05 -12.42 -15.45
C LEU A 192 -10.47 -13.13 -14.17
N ARG A 193 -10.81 -14.43 -14.28
CA ARG A 193 -11.21 -15.26 -13.14
C ARG A 193 -10.20 -15.27 -11.98
N PRO A 194 -8.87 -15.42 -12.19
CA PRO A 194 -7.93 -15.44 -11.07
C PRO A 194 -7.90 -14.11 -10.31
N TYR A 195 -7.87 -12.98 -11.02
CA TYR A 195 -7.83 -11.64 -10.41
C TYR A 195 -9.12 -11.30 -9.66
N ARG A 196 -10.29 -11.63 -10.24
CA ARG A 196 -11.58 -11.44 -9.55
C ARG A 196 -11.64 -12.26 -8.26
N ARG A 197 -11.19 -13.51 -8.30
CA ARG A 197 -11.13 -14.37 -7.10
C ARG A 197 -10.15 -13.81 -6.07
N ALA A 198 -8.99 -13.31 -6.48
CA ALA A 198 -8.03 -12.68 -5.59
C ALA A 198 -8.64 -11.48 -4.86
N LEU A 199 -9.33 -10.59 -5.59
CA LEU A 199 -10.03 -9.43 -5.02
C LEU A 199 -11.17 -9.83 -4.09
N LEU A 200 -11.96 -10.86 -4.43
CA LEU A 200 -13.02 -11.36 -3.57
C LEU A 200 -12.45 -12.00 -2.29
N SER A 201 -11.41 -12.83 -2.43
CA SER A 201 -10.71 -13.44 -1.30
C SER A 201 -10.10 -12.37 -0.38
N TRP A 202 -9.52 -11.31 -0.97
CA TRP A 202 -9.01 -10.15 -0.23
C TRP A 202 -10.14 -9.43 0.51
N GLY A 203 -11.23 -9.08 -0.16
CA GLY A 203 -12.36 -8.38 0.45
C GLY A 203 -12.99 -9.16 1.60
N LEU A 204 -13.15 -10.47 1.46
CA LEU A 204 -13.61 -11.36 2.53
C LEU A 204 -12.62 -11.40 3.71
N GLY A 205 -11.33 -11.55 3.43
CA GLY A 205 -10.29 -11.53 4.48
C GLY A 205 -10.23 -10.18 5.21
N ALA A 206 -10.38 -9.07 4.49
CA ALA A 206 -10.42 -7.73 5.05
C ALA A 206 -11.66 -7.52 5.92
N ALA A 207 -12.83 -7.99 5.49
CA ALA A 207 -14.05 -7.92 6.28
C ALA A 207 -13.92 -8.72 7.59
N ILE A 208 -13.37 -9.94 7.54
CA ILE A 208 -13.14 -10.76 8.75
C ILE A 208 -12.21 -10.05 9.72
N ILE A 209 -11.08 -9.51 9.23
CA ILE A 209 -10.13 -8.80 10.10
C ILE A 209 -10.76 -7.52 10.64
N PHE A 210 -11.52 -6.76 9.83
CA PHE A 210 -12.16 -5.52 10.26
C PHE A 210 -13.10 -5.73 11.46
N LEU A 211 -13.86 -6.84 11.47
CA LEU A 211 -14.76 -7.16 12.58
C LEU A 211 -14.04 -7.34 13.91
N LEU A 212 -12.81 -7.87 13.89
CA LEU A 212 -11.97 -8.01 15.08
C LEU A 212 -11.20 -6.72 15.39
N TRP A 213 -10.76 -6.02 14.35
CA TRP A 213 -9.94 -4.82 14.43
C TRP A 213 -10.66 -3.67 15.11
N TYR A 214 -11.90 -3.38 14.70
CA TYR A 214 -12.59 -2.16 15.14
C TYR A 214 -12.80 -2.12 16.66
N PRO A 215 -13.29 -3.17 17.33
CA PRO A 215 -13.36 -3.18 18.78
C PRO A 215 -12.00 -3.01 19.45
N ILE A 216 -10.96 -3.70 18.97
CA ILE A 216 -9.63 -3.71 19.61
C ILE A 216 -8.93 -2.35 19.48
N VAL A 217 -8.97 -1.75 18.30
CA VAL A 217 -8.16 -0.58 17.96
C VAL A 217 -8.89 0.74 18.19
N VAL A 218 -10.23 0.73 18.16
CA VAL A 218 -11.04 1.93 18.38
C VAL A 218 -11.77 1.85 19.72
N THR A 219 -12.63 0.86 19.91
CA THR A 219 -13.50 0.82 21.11
C THR A 219 -12.73 0.54 22.40
N TRP A 220 -11.69 -0.29 22.34
CA TRP A 220 -10.85 -0.72 23.47
C TRP A 220 -9.43 -0.20 23.35
N ALA A 221 -9.23 0.89 22.60
CA ALA A 221 -7.94 1.56 22.50
C ALA A 221 -7.44 1.90 23.92
N ALA A 222 -6.19 1.54 24.24
CA ALA A 222 -5.56 2.01 25.48
C ALA A 222 -4.64 3.22 25.26
N THR A 223 -4.80 3.87 24.11
CA THR A 223 -4.22 5.18 23.81
C THR A 223 -5.30 6.01 23.16
N ASP A 224 -5.44 7.25 23.63
CA ASP A 224 -6.32 8.24 23.03
C ASP A 224 -5.67 8.90 21.80
N ASN A 225 -4.34 8.87 21.69
CA ASN A 225 -3.59 9.52 20.62
C ASN A 225 -4.08 9.12 19.22
N LEU A 226 -4.49 7.87 19.01
CA LEU A 226 -4.97 7.43 17.70
C LEU A 226 -6.42 7.83 17.46
N THR A 227 -7.31 7.58 18.43
CA THR A 227 -8.75 7.84 18.28
C THR A 227 -9.07 9.34 18.29
N GLU A 228 -8.30 10.17 19.01
CA GLU A 228 -8.38 11.64 18.97
C GLU A 228 -8.01 12.22 17.59
N LEU A 229 -7.11 11.57 16.86
CA LEU A 229 -6.69 12.02 15.53
C LEU A 229 -7.64 11.55 14.42
N MET A 230 -8.49 10.57 14.69
CA MET A 230 -9.49 10.07 13.76
C MET A 230 -10.79 10.87 13.89
N ALA A 231 -11.40 11.21 12.76
CA ALA A 231 -12.64 11.98 12.77
C ALA A 231 -13.74 11.28 13.59
N GLY A 232 -14.40 12.05 14.47
CA GLY A 232 -15.47 11.56 15.33
C GLY A 232 -15.03 10.48 16.32
N GLY A 233 -13.78 10.52 16.80
CA GLY A 233 -13.26 9.58 17.79
C GLY A 233 -12.99 8.17 17.24
N GLY A 234 -12.74 8.04 15.94
CA GLY A 234 -12.46 6.74 15.31
C GLY A 234 -13.66 6.03 14.70
N GLY A 235 -14.74 6.75 14.38
CA GLY A 235 -15.94 6.16 13.78
C GLY A 235 -15.67 5.31 12.52
N PRO A 236 -16.61 4.43 12.11
CA PRO A 236 -16.37 3.50 10.98
C PRO A 236 -16.07 4.23 9.67
N ALA A 237 -16.68 5.41 9.46
CA ALA A 237 -16.42 6.25 8.29
C ALA A 237 -14.97 6.77 8.28
N ALA A 238 -14.47 7.26 9.42
CA ALA A 238 -13.08 7.72 9.55
C ALA A 238 -12.10 6.58 9.24
N THR A 239 -12.34 5.41 9.83
CA THR A 239 -11.56 4.19 9.56
C THR A 239 -11.56 3.84 8.08
N PHE A 240 -12.73 3.84 7.43
CA PHE A 240 -12.86 3.57 6.00
C PHE A 240 -12.03 4.53 5.15
N PHE A 241 -12.12 5.84 5.42
CA PHE A 241 -11.40 6.85 4.65
C PHE A 241 -9.88 6.76 4.83
N LEU A 242 -9.38 6.47 6.04
CA LEU A 242 -7.94 6.25 6.27
C LEU A 242 -7.42 4.98 5.57
N LEU A 243 -8.21 3.90 5.58
CA LEU A 243 -7.85 2.68 4.83
C LEU A 243 -7.92 2.89 3.32
N LEU A 244 -8.87 3.71 2.85
CA LEU A 244 -8.98 4.10 1.46
C LEU A 244 -7.74 4.89 1.03
N TYR A 245 -7.23 5.82 1.85
CA TYR A 245 -5.97 6.51 1.58
C TYR A 245 -4.80 5.53 1.38
N LEU A 246 -4.64 4.56 2.28
CA LEU A 246 -3.59 3.55 2.18
C LEU A 246 -3.74 2.66 0.93
N LEU A 247 -4.98 2.30 0.59
CA LEU A 247 -5.30 1.57 -0.64
C LEU A 247 -4.91 2.39 -1.88
N ILE A 248 -5.21 3.69 -1.90
CA ILE A 248 -4.85 4.62 -2.99
C ILE A 248 -3.33 4.69 -3.15
N VAL A 249 -2.58 4.89 -2.06
CA VAL A 249 -1.11 4.92 -2.07
C VAL A 249 -0.55 3.63 -2.67
N SER A 250 -1.00 2.48 -2.16
CA SER A 250 -0.51 1.18 -2.62
C SER A 250 -0.88 0.91 -4.08
N LEU A 251 -2.12 1.20 -4.50
CA LEU A 251 -2.56 1.02 -5.88
C LEU A 251 -1.76 1.89 -6.84
N ALA A 252 -1.61 3.18 -6.54
CA ALA A 252 -0.85 4.11 -7.37
C ALA A 252 0.62 3.66 -7.49
N GLY A 253 1.27 3.35 -6.36
CA GLY A 253 2.64 2.88 -6.35
C GLY A 253 2.84 1.57 -7.11
N SER A 254 1.93 0.60 -6.91
CA SER A 254 1.99 -0.71 -7.58
C SER A 254 1.77 -0.59 -9.09
N LEU A 255 0.86 0.28 -9.54
CA LEU A 255 0.62 0.52 -10.97
C LEU A 255 1.83 1.18 -11.65
N ILE A 256 2.43 2.19 -11.01
CA ILE A 256 3.64 2.85 -11.53
C ILE A 256 4.81 1.86 -11.55
N ALA A 257 5.02 1.11 -10.47
CA ALA A 257 6.07 0.10 -10.38
C ALA A 257 5.95 -0.93 -11.52
N ALA A 258 4.74 -1.40 -11.77
CA ALA A 258 4.46 -2.31 -12.88
C ALA A 258 4.65 -1.67 -14.25
N GLY A 259 4.24 -0.40 -14.42
CA GLY A 259 4.46 0.38 -15.63
C GLY A 259 5.94 0.53 -15.97
N LEU A 260 6.78 0.81 -14.97
CA LEU A 260 8.24 0.88 -15.09
C LEU A 260 8.91 -0.49 -15.27
N GLY A 261 8.20 -1.57 -14.95
CA GLY A 261 8.68 -2.94 -15.10
C GLY A 261 8.23 -3.66 -16.38
N GLY A 262 7.23 -3.12 -17.07
CA GLY A 262 6.63 -3.70 -18.28
C GLY A 262 6.89 -2.87 -19.54
N ARG A 263 6.79 -3.52 -20.71
CA ARG A 263 6.87 -2.85 -22.03
C ARG A 263 5.53 -2.30 -22.53
N ASN A 264 4.49 -2.33 -21.71
CA ASN A 264 3.14 -1.99 -22.13
C ASN A 264 2.85 -0.49 -21.93
N ARG A 265 2.88 0.29 -23.02
CA ARG A 265 2.59 1.73 -23.02
C ARG A 265 1.23 2.08 -22.38
N ARG A 266 0.20 1.23 -22.54
CA ARG A 266 -1.12 1.46 -21.93
C ARG A 266 -1.07 1.34 -20.41
N ALA A 267 -0.35 0.35 -19.89
CA ALA A 267 -0.15 0.21 -18.45
C ALA A 267 0.57 1.45 -17.88
N GLY A 268 1.57 1.97 -18.60
CA GLY A 268 2.22 3.24 -18.26
C GLY A 268 1.24 4.43 -18.23
N LEU A 269 0.38 4.58 -19.23
CA LEU A 269 -0.62 5.66 -19.26
C LEU A 269 -1.63 5.54 -18.12
N ILE A 270 -2.12 4.33 -17.84
CA ILE A 270 -3.03 4.08 -16.70
C ILE A 270 -2.34 4.43 -15.38
N ALA A 271 -1.07 4.06 -15.22
CA ALA A 271 -0.29 4.38 -14.03
C ALA A 271 -0.10 5.89 -13.84
N VAL A 272 0.21 6.64 -14.90
CA VAL A 272 0.32 8.11 -14.85
C VAL A 272 -1.02 8.74 -14.51
N ALA A 273 -2.12 8.30 -15.14
CA ALA A 273 -3.44 8.81 -14.83
C ALA A 273 -3.79 8.57 -13.34
N TRP A 274 -3.57 7.35 -12.84
CA TRP A 274 -3.78 7.04 -11.43
C TRP A 274 -2.89 7.85 -10.49
N ALA A 275 -1.63 8.11 -10.85
CA ALA A 275 -0.74 8.96 -10.05
C ALA A 275 -1.33 10.36 -9.87
N VAL A 276 -1.81 10.98 -10.96
CA VAL A 276 -2.43 12.31 -10.92
C VAL A 276 -3.73 12.30 -10.13
N PHE A 277 -4.63 11.35 -10.40
CA PHE A 277 -5.91 11.23 -9.68
C PHE A 277 -5.75 10.84 -8.22
N SER A 278 -4.65 10.18 -7.84
CA SER A 278 -4.42 9.76 -6.46
C SER A 278 -4.23 10.95 -5.51
N LEU A 279 -3.74 12.10 -5.99
CA LEU A 279 -3.49 13.29 -5.18
C LEU A 279 -4.78 13.91 -4.59
N PRO A 280 -5.80 14.30 -5.40
CA PRO A 280 -7.05 14.82 -4.85
C PRO A 280 -7.81 13.76 -4.06
N LEU A 281 -7.79 12.49 -4.48
CA LEU A 281 -8.44 11.41 -3.74
C LEU A 281 -7.79 11.17 -2.37
N ALA A 282 -6.47 11.24 -2.29
CA ALA A 282 -5.73 11.14 -1.04
C ALA A 282 -6.06 12.30 -0.11
N TYR A 283 -6.11 13.53 -0.62
CA TYR A 283 -6.53 14.70 0.17
C TYR A 283 -7.92 14.49 0.77
N LEU A 284 -8.91 14.12 -0.05
CA LEU A 284 -10.29 13.89 0.40
C LEU A 284 -10.38 12.76 1.43
N ALA A 285 -9.67 11.66 1.18
CA ALA A 285 -9.65 10.51 2.08
C ALA A 285 -9.03 10.88 3.44
N VAL A 286 -7.88 11.55 3.46
CA VAL A 286 -7.26 11.96 4.73
C VAL A 286 -8.11 13.02 5.42
N SER A 287 -8.62 14.03 4.72
CA SER A 287 -9.42 15.10 5.34
C SER A 287 -10.72 14.61 5.98
N HIS A 288 -11.35 13.57 5.42
CA HIS A 288 -12.53 12.96 6.03
C HIS A 288 -12.20 11.85 7.04
N GLY A 289 -10.98 11.31 6.99
CA GLY A 289 -10.49 10.30 7.92
C GLY A 289 -9.97 10.88 9.24
N THR A 290 -9.47 12.12 9.23
CA THR A 290 -8.81 12.75 10.38
C THR A 290 -9.66 13.83 11.03
N GLU A 291 -9.49 14.03 12.34
CA GLU A 291 -10.24 15.02 13.12
C GLU A 291 -9.91 16.47 12.72
N GLY A 292 -10.95 17.29 12.56
CA GLY A 292 -10.83 18.68 12.13
C GLY A 292 -10.42 19.61 13.27
N ALA A 293 -10.76 19.26 14.52
CA ALA A 293 -10.41 20.01 15.71
C ALA A 293 -10.13 19.07 16.90
N VAL A 294 -8.87 19.03 17.31
CA VAL A 294 -8.36 18.29 18.47
C VAL A 294 -8.00 19.31 19.54
N VAL A 295 -8.52 19.13 20.76
CA VAL A 295 -8.24 19.99 21.90
C VAL A 295 -7.24 19.28 22.81
N LYS A 296 -5.96 19.67 22.76
CA LYS A 296 -4.89 19.07 23.57
C LYS A 296 -3.91 20.14 24.04
N TYR A 297 -3.40 20.01 25.26
CA TYR A 297 -2.44 20.94 25.85
C TYR A 297 -2.90 22.41 25.87
N GLY A 298 -4.19 22.66 26.07
CA GLY A 298 -4.76 24.01 26.10
C GLY A 298 -4.81 24.71 24.73
N ARG A 299 -4.68 23.96 23.62
CA ARG A 299 -4.76 24.48 22.24
C ARG A 299 -5.71 23.63 21.40
N THR A 300 -6.27 24.25 20.37
CA THR A 300 -7.09 23.59 19.35
C THR A 300 -6.35 23.57 18.02
N PHE A 301 -6.21 22.40 17.42
CA PHE A 301 -5.55 22.20 16.12
C PHE A 301 -6.17 21.01 15.39
N SER A 302 -6.05 20.92 14.07
CA SER A 302 -6.52 19.71 13.36
C SER A 302 -5.50 18.57 13.48
N ALA A 303 -5.98 17.34 13.33
CA ALA A 303 -5.12 16.15 13.34
C ALA A 303 -4.04 16.22 12.24
N LEU A 304 -4.35 16.81 11.07
CA LEU A 304 -3.34 17.04 10.03
C LEU A 304 -2.28 18.05 10.44
N GLN A 305 -2.65 19.11 11.18
CA GLN A 305 -1.66 20.05 11.72
C GLN A 305 -0.75 19.35 12.72
N PHE A 306 -1.31 18.50 13.60
CA PHE A 306 -0.53 17.70 14.54
C PHE A 306 0.49 16.79 13.83
N LEU A 307 0.06 16.11 12.76
CA LEU A 307 0.89 15.16 12.04
C LEU A 307 1.96 15.80 11.16
N LEU A 308 1.67 16.96 10.56
CA LEU A 308 2.50 17.53 9.48
C LEU A 308 3.23 18.82 9.86
N SER A 309 2.97 19.40 11.03
CA SER A 309 3.71 20.57 11.51
C SER A 309 5.13 20.19 11.95
N PRO A 310 6.12 21.09 11.76
CA PRO A 310 7.49 20.83 12.17
C PRO A 310 7.63 20.74 13.70
N ASP A 311 6.80 21.46 14.46
CA ASP A 311 6.72 21.42 15.92
C ASP A 311 5.33 21.86 16.44
N ARG A 312 5.09 21.69 17.75
CA ARG A 312 3.81 22.01 18.41
C ARG A 312 3.59 23.51 18.65
N ALA A 313 4.64 24.33 18.58
CA ALA A 313 4.55 25.76 18.75
C ALA A 313 4.21 26.48 17.44
N SER A 314 4.63 25.93 16.30
CA SER A 314 4.49 26.50 14.95
C SER A 314 3.59 25.65 14.04
N LEU A 315 2.30 25.64 14.34
CA LEU A 315 1.32 24.89 13.56
C LEU A 315 1.17 25.46 12.14
N VAL A 316 1.31 24.59 11.13
CA VAL A 316 1.13 24.98 9.72
C VAL A 316 -0.33 24.91 9.32
N SER A 317 -0.78 25.79 8.44
CA SER A 317 -2.19 25.83 7.97
C SER A 317 -2.28 26.17 6.47
N GLY A 318 -3.50 26.15 5.94
CA GLY A 318 -3.79 26.55 4.56
C GLY A 318 -2.98 25.78 3.50
N TRP A 319 -2.44 26.51 2.54
CA TRP A 319 -1.67 25.94 1.42
C TRP A 319 -0.40 25.20 1.87
N SER A 320 0.27 25.64 2.92
CA SER A 320 1.47 24.98 3.43
C SER A 320 1.16 23.59 3.97
N LEU A 321 0.03 23.43 4.67
CA LEU A 321 -0.42 22.13 5.17
C LEU A 321 -0.80 21.20 4.00
N PHE A 322 -1.51 21.73 3.01
CA PHE A 322 -1.88 20.98 1.80
C PHE A 322 -0.64 20.48 1.04
N LEU A 323 0.35 21.35 0.78
CA LEU A 323 1.58 20.98 0.08
C LEU A 323 2.39 19.92 0.84
N ARG A 324 2.40 19.98 2.17
CA ARG A 324 3.03 18.94 3.01
C ARG A 324 2.31 17.60 2.88
N LEU A 325 0.98 17.58 2.85
CA LEU A 325 0.23 16.34 2.61
C LEU A 325 0.54 15.77 1.22
N LEU A 326 0.58 16.61 0.17
CA LEU A 326 0.95 16.16 -1.17
C LEU A 326 2.37 15.59 -1.22
N ALA A 327 3.31 16.21 -0.50
CA ALA A 327 4.68 15.72 -0.38
C ALA A 327 4.73 14.35 0.31
N VAL A 328 3.99 14.17 1.42
CA VAL A 328 3.91 12.88 2.13
C VAL A 328 3.29 11.80 1.24
N HIS A 329 2.18 12.10 0.56
CA HIS A 329 1.53 11.15 -0.36
C HIS A 329 2.48 10.74 -1.50
N THR A 330 3.13 11.73 -2.12
CA THR A 330 4.07 11.49 -3.23
C THR A 330 5.26 10.67 -2.76
N ALA A 331 5.81 10.96 -1.57
CA ALA A 331 6.90 10.19 -0.98
C ALA A 331 6.45 8.74 -0.69
N ALA A 332 5.27 8.54 -0.12
CA ALA A 332 4.73 7.20 0.16
C ALA A 332 4.54 6.38 -1.13
N VAL A 333 3.98 6.99 -2.18
CA VAL A 333 3.87 6.36 -3.51
C VAL A 333 5.25 6.03 -4.08
N ALA A 334 6.21 6.96 -3.98
CA ALA A 334 7.58 6.76 -4.47
C ALA A 334 8.30 5.61 -3.74
N LEU A 335 8.09 5.45 -2.42
CA LEU A 335 8.64 4.33 -1.65
C LEU A 335 8.07 2.99 -2.13
N VAL A 336 6.75 2.92 -2.36
CA VAL A 336 6.12 1.72 -2.95
C VAL A 336 6.73 1.42 -4.32
N VAL A 337 6.92 2.44 -5.17
CA VAL A 337 7.54 2.28 -6.50
C VAL A 337 8.97 1.77 -6.39
N LEU A 338 9.79 2.39 -5.55
CA LEU A 338 11.21 2.04 -5.35
C LEU A 338 11.35 0.58 -4.96
N VAL A 339 10.53 0.11 -4.03
CA VAL A 339 10.58 -1.26 -3.51
C VAL A 339 10.01 -2.27 -4.51
N GLN A 340 8.87 -1.94 -5.16
CA GLN A 340 8.17 -2.91 -6.00
C GLN A 340 8.66 -2.96 -7.46
N ALA A 341 9.22 -1.89 -8.02
CA ALA A 341 9.61 -1.86 -9.43
C ALA A 341 10.66 -2.94 -9.81
N PRO A 342 11.71 -3.18 -9.01
CA PRO A 342 12.64 -4.29 -9.26
C PRO A 342 11.96 -5.66 -9.22
N LEU A 343 10.98 -5.82 -8.32
CA LEU A 343 10.21 -7.06 -8.19
C LEU A 343 9.36 -7.30 -9.43
N PHE A 344 8.62 -6.29 -9.91
CA PHE A 344 7.85 -6.37 -11.16
C PHE A 344 8.72 -6.65 -12.40
N ARG A 345 9.90 -6.04 -12.51
CA ARG A 345 10.87 -6.34 -13.60
C ARG A 345 11.35 -7.79 -13.57
N GLY A 346 11.54 -8.35 -12.38
CA GLY A 346 11.86 -9.77 -12.22
C GLY A 346 10.75 -10.68 -12.75
N LEU A 347 9.49 -10.29 -12.58
CA LEU A 347 8.32 -11.05 -13.06
C LEU A 347 8.16 -11.01 -14.57
N SER A 348 8.39 -9.86 -15.20
CA SER A 348 8.19 -9.69 -16.65
C SER A 348 9.22 -10.44 -17.48
N ARG A 349 10.40 -10.76 -16.92
CA ARG A 349 11.47 -11.52 -17.60
C ARG A 349 11.30 -13.04 -17.54
N SER A 350 10.37 -13.56 -16.74
CA SER A 350 10.15 -15.01 -16.59
C SER A 350 9.04 -15.58 -17.48
N ARG A 351 8.36 -14.71 -18.23
CA ARG A 351 7.48 -15.08 -19.35
C ARG A 351 8.21 -14.79 -20.64
#